data_AF-A0A7C4LFK6-F1
#
_entry.id   AF-A0A7C4LFK6-F1
#
_cell.length_a   1.000
_cell.length_b   1.000
_cell.length_c   1.000
_cell.angle_alpha   90.00
_cell.angle_beta   90.00
_cell.angle_gamma   90.00
#
_symmetry.space_group_name_H-M   'P 1'
#
loop_
_entity.id
_entity.type
_entity.pdbx_description
1 polymer ?
#
loop_
_entity_poly.entity_id
_entity_poly.type
_entity_poly.pdbx_seq_one_letter_code
_entity_poly.pdbx_strand_id
1 'polypeptide(L)'
;MTSDPTPIRGAAAGPPPAPDPRLAAFVQRLRRFVLDERDARRQQIEAQWARPLPDRIAAGHAIEGVRFAGVTPGGLLEFECARNGSRFREGDALCLHRGSPFFQPAFNLTLELDDETRLLAFPDGGPIDFQLLAQQPDGWIMDEGYLDLSGFVLDALDQAAETLIGRECVLPALLGLTQPVVATEPYERAAERAAGLGLNERQQEALASAYATDSFWLVQGPPGTGKTRVLAHLAEALVERGERVLVTAFTHRAINNALNTLARVAPETPAVKIGDARRADDLPEVENVEHFDQS
;
A
#
# COMPACT_ATOMS: atom_id res chain seq x y z
N MET A 1 40.74 -9.43 -53.21
CA MET A 1 39.66 -10.38 -52.88
C MET A 1 39.16 -10.04 -51.49
N THR A 2 38.20 -9.13 -51.44
CA THR A 2 37.50 -8.64 -50.25
C THR A 2 36.26 -9.53 -50.07
N SER A 3 36.21 -10.31 -49.01
CA SER A 3 35.03 -11.13 -48.65
C SER A 3 34.15 -10.33 -47.68
N ASP A 4 33.00 -9.89 -48.17
CA ASP A 4 31.92 -9.32 -47.35
C ASP A 4 31.38 -10.35 -46.34
N PRO A 5 31.05 -9.94 -45.10
CA PRO A 5 30.28 -10.77 -44.18
C PRO A 5 28.79 -10.72 -44.55
N THR A 6 28.20 -11.90 -44.72
CA THR A 6 26.76 -12.08 -44.96
C THR A 6 25.94 -11.64 -43.73
N PRO A 7 24.87 -10.84 -43.87
CA PRO A 7 24.02 -10.49 -42.74
C PRO A 7 23.14 -11.68 -42.35
N ILE A 8 23.16 -12.05 -41.07
CA ILE A 8 22.20 -12.97 -40.47
C ILE A 8 20.82 -12.32 -40.56
N ARG A 9 19.94 -12.89 -41.38
CA ARG A 9 18.54 -12.48 -41.48
C ARG A 9 17.88 -12.67 -40.10
N GLY A 10 17.50 -11.56 -39.47
CA GLY A 10 16.60 -11.57 -38.33
C GLY A 10 15.31 -12.29 -38.71
N ALA A 11 15.00 -13.36 -37.99
CA ALA A 11 13.67 -13.94 -38.03
C ALA A 11 12.70 -12.87 -37.54
N ALA A 12 11.81 -12.42 -38.41
CA ALA A 12 10.70 -11.56 -38.01
C ALA A 12 9.91 -12.30 -36.93
N ALA A 13 9.96 -11.81 -35.69
CA ALA A 13 9.04 -12.24 -34.66
C ALA A 13 7.63 -12.05 -35.23
N GLY A 14 6.88 -13.15 -35.32
CA GLY A 14 5.50 -13.11 -35.78
C GLY A 14 4.67 -12.12 -34.95
N PRO A 15 3.51 -11.69 -35.44
CA PRO A 15 2.61 -10.87 -34.65
C PRO A 15 2.39 -11.53 -33.28
N PRO A 16 2.40 -10.76 -32.17
CA PRO A 16 2.24 -11.32 -30.84
C PRO A 16 0.97 -12.20 -30.81
N PRO A 17 1.02 -13.35 -30.13
CA PRO A 17 -0.13 -14.25 -30.06
C PRO A 17 -1.36 -13.47 -29.58
N ALA A 18 -2.52 -13.80 -30.15
CA ALA A 18 -3.77 -13.17 -29.76
C ALA A 18 -3.98 -13.32 -28.24
N PRO A 19 -4.44 -12.28 -27.54
CA PRO A 19 -4.60 -12.33 -26.09
C PRO A 19 -5.53 -13.48 -25.67
N ASP A 20 -5.13 -14.27 -24.66
CA ASP A 20 -5.95 -15.37 -24.15
C ASP A 20 -7.33 -14.80 -23.72
N PRO A 21 -8.44 -15.24 -24.33
CA PRO A 21 -9.77 -14.69 -24.05
C PRO A 21 -10.17 -14.88 -22.58
N ARG A 22 -9.61 -15.87 -21.87
CA ARG A 22 -9.83 -16.06 -20.44
C ARG A 22 -9.20 -14.95 -19.61
N LEU A 23 -7.99 -14.50 -19.98
CA LEU A 23 -7.30 -13.39 -19.31
C LEU A 23 -8.08 -12.08 -19.53
N ALA A 24 -8.49 -11.82 -20.76
CA ALA A 24 -9.29 -10.63 -21.08
C ALA A 24 -10.62 -10.61 -20.29
N ALA A 25 -11.34 -11.73 -20.28
CA ALA A 25 -12.58 -11.85 -19.50
C ALA A 25 -12.36 -11.69 -17.99
N PHE A 26 -11.22 -12.18 -17.46
CA PHE A 26 -10.88 -12.03 -16.06
C PHE A 26 -10.60 -10.58 -15.67
N VAL A 27 -9.78 -9.87 -16.45
CA VAL A 27 -9.50 -8.44 -16.24
C VAL A 27 -10.80 -7.63 -16.27
N GLN A 28 -11.70 -7.90 -17.23
CA GLN A 28 -12.98 -7.20 -17.28
C GLN A 28 -13.86 -7.46 -16.05
N ARG A 29 -13.87 -8.68 -15.50
CA ARG A 29 -14.56 -8.97 -14.24
C ARG A 29 -13.96 -8.22 -13.07
N LEU A 30 -12.62 -8.16 -12.95
CA LEU A 30 -11.95 -7.41 -11.88
C LEU A 30 -12.21 -5.90 -12.01
N ARG A 31 -12.14 -5.33 -13.21
CA ARG A 31 -12.50 -3.93 -13.45
C ARG A 31 -13.92 -3.63 -13.01
N ARG A 32 -14.86 -4.51 -13.38
CA ARG A 32 -16.27 -4.36 -12.98
C ARG A 32 -16.42 -4.41 -11.46
N PHE A 33 -15.76 -5.36 -10.81
CA PHE A 33 -15.75 -5.48 -9.35
C PHE A 33 -15.21 -4.22 -8.67
N VAL A 34 -14.10 -3.66 -9.13
CA VAL A 34 -13.51 -2.42 -8.59
C VAL A 34 -14.48 -1.23 -8.73
N LEU A 35 -15.14 -1.10 -9.89
CA LEU A 35 -16.12 -0.04 -10.12
C LEU A 35 -17.38 -0.21 -9.27
N ASP A 36 -17.89 -1.44 -9.15
CA ASP A 36 -19.06 -1.75 -8.33
C ASP A 36 -18.77 -1.49 -6.85
N GLU A 37 -17.59 -1.87 -6.35
CA GLU A 37 -17.16 -1.61 -4.96
C GLU A 37 -17.01 -0.09 -4.70
N ARG A 38 -16.38 0.64 -5.62
CA ARG A 38 -16.25 2.10 -5.56
C ARG A 38 -17.62 2.78 -5.45
N ASP A 39 -18.55 2.40 -6.34
CA ASP A 39 -19.88 3.00 -6.39
C ASP A 39 -20.69 2.64 -5.14
N ALA A 40 -20.60 1.39 -4.66
CA ALA A 40 -21.24 0.96 -3.43
C ALA A 40 -20.70 1.70 -2.19
N ARG A 41 -19.37 1.83 -2.07
CA ARG A 41 -18.73 2.54 -0.94
C ARG A 41 -19.08 4.02 -0.95
N ARG A 42 -19.07 4.65 -2.13
CA ARG A 42 -19.51 6.05 -2.29
C ARG A 42 -20.97 6.23 -1.88
N GLN A 43 -21.88 5.39 -2.36
CA GLN A 43 -23.30 5.45 -1.99
C GLN A 43 -23.51 5.24 -0.49
N GLN A 44 -22.73 4.36 0.14
CA GLN A 44 -22.78 4.14 1.59
C GLN A 44 -22.41 5.41 2.37
N ILE A 45 -21.32 6.08 1.98
CA ILE A 45 -20.86 7.33 2.61
C ILE A 45 -21.87 8.46 2.38
N GLU A 46 -22.38 8.63 1.16
CA GLU A 46 -23.41 9.63 0.86
C GLU A 46 -24.71 9.36 1.65
N ALA A 47 -25.15 8.11 1.76
CA ALA A 47 -26.32 7.74 2.56
C ALA A 47 -26.11 8.00 4.06
N GLN A 48 -24.88 7.86 4.55
CA GLN A 48 -24.51 8.23 5.92
C GLN A 48 -24.53 9.74 6.12
N TRP A 49 -23.96 10.51 5.19
CA TRP A 49 -23.97 11.97 5.23
C TRP A 49 -25.37 12.57 5.20
N ALA A 50 -26.32 11.91 4.52
CA ALA A 50 -27.71 12.33 4.46
C ALA A 50 -28.48 12.17 5.79
N ARG A 51 -27.94 11.44 6.77
CA ARG A 51 -28.56 11.30 8.10
C ARG A 51 -28.43 12.60 8.91
N PRO A 52 -29.37 12.89 9.82
CA PRO A 52 -29.24 14.00 10.76
C PRO A 52 -27.93 13.94 11.55
N LEU A 53 -27.27 15.09 11.75
CA LEU A 53 -26.00 15.18 12.47
C LEU A 53 -25.99 14.46 13.84
N PRO A 54 -27.03 14.59 14.71
CA PRO A 54 -27.06 13.88 15.98
C PRO A 54 -26.98 12.35 15.83
N ASP A 55 -27.60 11.79 14.80
CA ASP A 55 -27.58 10.35 14.53
C ASP A 55 -26.20 9.89 14.05
N ARG A 56 -25.51 10.73 13.25
CA ARG A 56 -24.13 10.47 12.80
C ARG A 56 -23.16 10.48 13.97
N ILE A 57 -23.27 11.47 14.87
CA ILE A 57 -22.44 11.55 16.08
C ILE A 57 -22.70 10.36 17.01
N ALA A 58 -23.98 10.04 17.27
CA ALA A 58 -24.33 8.93 18.16
C ALA A 58 -23.81 7.57 17.66
N ALA A 59 -23.71 7.40 16.34
CA ALA A 59 -23.12 6.22 15.71
C ALA A 59 -21.59 6.31 15.53
N GLY A 60 -20.96 7.39 15.99
CA GLY A 60 -19.50 7.58 15.95
C GLY A 60 -18.94 7.94 14.57
N HIS A 61 -19.80 8.39 13.64
CA HIS A 61 -19.45 8.73 12.26
C HIS A 61 -19.16 10.21 12.01
N ALA A 62 -19.34 11.05 13.03
CA ALA A 62 -19.10 12.48 12.95
C ALA A 62 -18.61 13.05 14.29
N ILE A 63 -17.83 14.11 14.21
CA ILE A 63 -17.44 14.97 15.34
C ILE A 63 -17.93 16.38 15.02
N GLU A 64 -18.75 16.96 15.89
CA GLU A 64 -19.19 18.35 15.77
C GLU A 64 -18.34 19.30 16.62
N GLY A 65 -18.45 20.60 16.33
CA GLY A 65 -17.78 21.62 17.12
C GLY A 65 -16.27 21.56 17.01
N VAL A 66 -15.75 21.02 15.90
CA VAL A 66 -14.32 20.96 15.62
C VAL A 66 -13.82 22.38 15.36
N ARG A 67 -12.70 22.72 16.00
CA ARG A 67 -12.01 23.99 15.87
C ARG A 67 -10.68 23.78 15.16
N PHE A 68 -10.38 24.55 14.13
CA PHE A 68 -9.05 24.63 13.54
C PHE A 68 -8.11 25.44 14.46
N ALA A 69 -7.02 24.82 14.91
CA ALA A 69 -6.05 25.41 15.83
C ALA A 69 -4.80 25.93 15.10
N GLY A 70 -4.45 25.36 13.94
CA GLY A 70 -3.33 25.83 13.14
C GLY A 70 -2.71 24.74 12.27
N VAL A 71 -1.47 24.99 11.86
CA VAL A 71 -0.66 24.03 11.10
C VAL A 71 0.60 23.76 11.90
N THR A 72 0.89 22.49 12.14
CA THR A 72 2.11 22.05 12.83
C THR A 72 3.36 22.35 11.99
N PRO A 73 4.57 22.37 12.59
CA PRO A 73 5.81 22.51 11.83
C PRO A 73 5.99 21.44 10.73
N GLY A 74 5.39 20.25 10.91
CA GLY A 74 5.39 19.16 9.93
C GLY A 74 4.24 19.23 8.91
N GLY A 75 3.56 20.36 8.78
CA GLY A 75 2.53 20.60 7.76
C GLY A 75 1.19 19.91 8.00
N LEU A 76 0.98 19.27 9.16
CA LEU A 76 -0.32 18.72 9.55
C LEU A 76 -1.26 19.83 10.02
N LEU A 77 -2.53 19.73 9.63
CA LEU A 77 -3.60 20.54 10.17
C LEU A 77 -3.92 20.06 11.58
N GLU A 78 -4.01 21.01 12.50
CA GLU A 78 -4.34 20.75 13.88
C GLU A 78 -5.77 21.19 14.17
N PHE A 79 -6.54 20.27 14.75
CA PHE A 79 -7.90 20.53 15.17
C PHE A 79 -8.10 20.15 16.65
N GLU A 80 -9.01 20.90 17.29
CA GLU A 80 -9.43 20.69 18.66
C GLU A 80 -10.93 20.38 18.70
N CYS A 81 -11.34 19.52 19.63
CA CYS A 81 -12.75 19.28 19.92
C CYS A 81 -12.94 19.09 21.42
N ALA A 82 -14.17 19.30 21.91
CA ALA A 82 -14.47 19.17 23.34
C ALA A 82 -14.29 17.73 23.85
N ARG A 83 -14.69 16.75 23.03
CA ARG A 83 -14.46 15.33 23.25
C ARG A 83 -14.64 14.55 21.95
N ASN A 84 -13.64 13.76 21.59
CA ASN A 84 -13.72 12.83 20.47
C ASN A 84 -14.40 11.53 20.92
N GLY A 85 -15.69 11.39 20.61
CA GLY A 85 -16.47 10.17 20.81
C GLY A 85 -16.61 9.31 19.55
N SER A 86 -15.86 9.63 18.50
CA SER A 86 -15.99 8.96 17.21
C SER A 86 -15.36 7.57 17.21
N ARG A 87 -15.63 6.82 16.15
CA ARG A 87 -14.98 5.53 15.87
C ARG A 87 -13.71 5.67 15.01
N PHE A 88 -13.33 6.89 14.66
CA PHE A 88 -12.23 7.16 13.73
C PHE A 88 -10.90 6.64 14.28
N ARG A 89 -9.99 6.27 13.38
CA ARG A 89 -8.63 5.82 13.68
C ARG A 89 -7.63 6.49 12.75
N GLU A 90 -6.36 6.48 13.14
CA GLU A 90 -5.26 6.85 12.27
C GLU A 90 -5.34 6.12 10.91
N GLY A 91 -5.25 6.89 9.82
CA GLY A 91 -5.42 6.43 8.45
C GLY A 91 -6.85 6.53 7.89
N ASP A 92 -7.85 6.87 8.71
CA ASP A 92 -9.22 7.04 8.22
C ASP A 92 -9.34 8.30 7.35
N ALA A 93 -10.05 8.16 6.22
CA ALA A 93 -10.47 9.28 5.41
C ALA A 93 -11.65 10.00 6.08
N LEU A 94 -11.59 11.31 6.13
CA LEU A 94 -12.55 12.22 6.75
C LEU A 94 -12.98 13.32 5.76
N CYS A 95 -14.15 13.90 6.00
CA CYS A 95 -14.65 15.08 5.32
C CYS A 95 -14.89 16.19 6.34
N LEU A 96 -14.07 17.24 6.27
CA LEU A 96 -14.21 18.45 7.07
C LEU A 96 -15.11 19.44 6.34
N HIS A 97 -16.23 19.83 6.94
CA HIS A 97 -17.18 20.75 6.31
C HIS A 97 -17.90 21.63 7.33
N ARG A 98 -18.65 22.63 6.84
CA ARG A 98 -19.58 23.42 7.65
C ARG A 98 -21.02 23.23 7.16
N GLY A 99 -21.83 22.57 7.97
CA GLY A 99 -23.24 22.30 7.66
C GLY A 99 -23.46 21.01 6.88
N SER A 100 -22.94 20.88 5.66
CA SER A 100 -23.16 19.68 4.82
C SER A 100 -21.90 19.22 4.08
N PRO A 101 -21.58 17.90 4.08
CA PRO A 101 -20.48 17.35 3.27
C PRO A 101 -20.71 17.49 1.75
N PHE A 102 -21.95 17.69 1.31
CA PHE A 102 -22.31 17.78 -0.11
C PHE A 102 -22.03 19.15 -0.74
N PHE A 103 -21.76 20.18 0.08
CA PHE A 103 -21.62 21.55 -0.38
C PHE A 103 -20.30 22.15 0.12
N GLN A 104 -19.70 22.98 -0.72
CA GLN A 104 -18.49 23.71 -0.33
C GLN A 104 -18.83 24.79 0.72
N PRO A 105 -17.95 25.03 1.72
CA PRO A 105 -16.62 24.43 1.87
C PRO A 105 -16.67 23.01 2.47
N ALA A 106 -16.02 22.07 1.78
CA ALA A 106 -15.81 20.69 2.22
C ALA A 106 -14.43 20.20 1.75
N PHE A 107 -13.65 19.63 2.67
CA PHE A 107 -12.27 19.22 2.46
C PHE A 107 -12.08 17.75 2.86
N ASN A 108 -11.42 16.98 1.99
CA ASN A 108 -11.05 15.61 2.31
C ASN A 108 -9.73 15.61 3.09
N LEU A 109 -9.69 14.85 4.16
CA LEU A 109 -8.55 14.73 5.05
C LEU A 109 -8.29 13.27 5.36
N THR A 110 -7.04 12.88 5.59
CA THR A 110 -6.73 11.62 6.28
C THR A 110 -6.27 11.95 7.71
N LEU A 111 -6.84 11.25 8.68
CA LEU A 111 -6.51 11.38 10.09
C LEU A 111 -5.14 10.76 10.37
N GLU A 112 -4.25 11.49 11.03
CA GLU A 112 -2.91 11.03 11.42
C GLU A 112 -2.78 10.88 12.95
N LEU A 113 -3.63 11.54 13.73
CA LEU A 113 -3.67 11.38 15.19
C LEU A 113 -5.09 11.56 15.71
N ASP A 114 -5.54 10.63 16.55
CA ASP A 114 -6.88 10.60 17.15
C ASP A 114 -6.87 10.62 18.70
N ASP A 115 -6.60 11.79 19.30
CA ASP A 115 -6.64 11.95 20.77
C ASP A 115 -8.04 12.37 21.28
N GLU A 116 -8.23 12.40 22.61
CA GLU A 116 -9.50 12.73 23.26
C GLU A 116 -10.01 14.13 22.90
N THR A 117 -9.12 15.09 22.69
CA THR A 117 -9.48 16.49 22.39
C THR A 117 -8.74 17.07 21.20
N ARG A 118 -7.77 16.34 20.64
CA ARG A 118 -6.84 16.84 19.63
C ARG A 118 -6.79 15.88 18.45
N LEU A 119 -6.84 16.44 17.24
CA LEU A 119 -6.83 15.68 15.99
C LEU A 119 -5.77 16.30 15.07
N LEU A 120 -4.93 15.47 14.48
CA LEU A 120 -4.03 15.89 13.40
C LEU A 120 -4.46 15.22 12.10
N ALA A 121 -4.54 15.99 11.02
CA ALA A 121 -4.91 15.46 9.72
C ALA A 121 -4.15 16.15 8.60
N PHE A 122 -4.06 15.51 7.44
CA PHE A 122 -3.49 16.13 6.23
C PHE A 122 -4.50 16.10 5.08
N PRO A 123 -4.42 17.06 4.14
CA PRO A 123 -5.25 17.09 2.93
C PRO A 123 -5.08 15.87 2.05
N ASP A 124 -6.19 15.25 1.66
CA ASP A 124 -6.21 14.23 0.61
C ASP A 124 -6.65 14.83 -0.72
N GLY A 125 -5.74 14.82 -1.71
CA GLY A 125 -6.09 14.91 -3.13
C GLY A 125 -6.78 16.21 -3.60
N GLY A 126 -6.81 17.27 -2.77
CA GLY A 126 -7.46 18.54 -3.11
C GLY A 126 -6.90 19.76 -2.37
N PRO A 127 -7.09 20.97 -2.91
CA PRO A 127 -6.61 22.20 -2.29
C PRO A 127 -7.38 22.48 -1.00
N ILE A 128 -6.64 22.83 0.07
CA ILE A 128 -7.21 23.35 1.31
C ILE A 128 -7.13 24.86 1.32
N ASP A 129 -8.24 25.50 1.67
CA ASP A 129 -8.30 26.93 1.89
C ASP A 129 -7.89 27.24 3.34
N PHE A 130 -6.58 27.32 3.57
CA PHE A 130 -6.02 27.68 4.87
C PHE A 130 -6.49 29.06 5.37
N GLN A 131 -6.72 29.99 4.44
CA GLN A 131 -7.18 31.32 4.79
C GLN A 131 -8.60 31.26 5.34
N LEU A 132 -9.50 30.48 4.72
CA LEU A 132 -10.83 30.24 5.24
C LEU A 132 -10.80 29.58 6.62
N LEU A 133 -10.00 28.52 6.79
CA LEU A 133 -9.86 27.83 8.07
C LEU A 133 -9.37 28.79 9.17
N ALA A 134 -8.38 29.64 8.88
CA ALA A 134 -7.84 30.60 9.83
C ALA A 134 -8.83 31.75 10.15
N GLN A 135 -9.60 32.22 9.17
CA GLN A 135 -10.62 33.25 9.37
C GLN A 135 -11.85 32.74 10.11
N GLN A 136 -12.14 31.45 9.97
CA GLN A 136 -13.32 30.81 10.51
C GLN A 136 -12.92 29.51 11.24
N PRO A 137 -12.23 29.61 12.39
CA PRO A 137 -11.65 28.44 13.05
C PRO A 137 -12.72 27.54 13.67
N ASP A 138 -13.89 28.06 14.03
CA ASP A 138 -14.90 27.31 14.78
C ASP A 138 -16.08 26.80 13.93
N GLY A 139 -16.81 25.83 14.47
CA GLY A 139 -18.08 25.37 13.91
C GLY A 139 -17.92 24.41 12.73
N TRP A 140 -16.78 23.72 12.66
CA TRP A 140 -16.56 22.65 11.70
C TRP A 140 -17.13 21.32 12.21
N ILE A 141 -17.44 20.47 11.26
CA ILE A 141 -17.85 19.09 11.47
C ILE A 141 -16.87 18.22 10.69
N MET A 142 -16.39 17.16 11.33
CA MET A 142 -15.62 16.10 10.67
C MET A 142 -16.50 14.87 10.56
N ASP A 143 -16.91 14.52 9.34
CA ASP A 143 -17.63 13.28 9.03
C ASP A 143 -16.67 12.21 8.49
N GLU A 144 -17.05 10.94 8.57
CA GLU A 144 -16.37 9.87 7.82
C GLU A 144 -16.34 10.25 6.33
N GLY A 145 -15.16 10.17 5.74
CA GLY A 145 -14.90 10.51 4.35
C GLY A 145 -14.84 9.30 3.44
N TYR A 146 -14.51 9.58 2.18
CA TYR A 146 -14.27 8.56 1.17
C TYR A 146 -13.03 8.91 0.35
N LEU A 147 -12.04 8.02 0.37
CA LEU A 147 -10.86 8.10 -0.48
C LEU A 147 -11.02 7.14 -1.65
N ASP A 148 -11.11 7.68 -2.87
CA ASP A 148 -11.25 6.88 -4.08
C ASP A 148 -9.89 6.49 -4.65
N LEU A 149 -9.47 5.24 -4.39
CA LEU A 149 -8.25 4.66 -4.95
C LEU A 149 -8.50 3.82 -6.20
N SER A 150 -9.73 3.80 -6.73
CA SER A 150 -10.10 2.93 -7.85
C SER A 150 -9.27 3.21 -9.11
N GLY A 151 -8.88 4.46 -9.35
CA GLY A 151 -8.00 4.83 -10.47
C GLY A 151 -6.69 4.05 -10.47
N PHE A 152 -5.98 4.02 -9.33
CA PHE A 152 -4.72 3.27 -9.20
C PHE A 152 -4.89 1.77 -9.46
N VAL A 153 -5.99 1.19 -8.99
CA VAL A 153 -6.27 -0.24 -9.18
C VAL A 153 -6.62 -0.52 -10.66
N LEU A 154 -7.42 0.33 -11.29
CA LEU A 154 -7.79 0.22 -12.70
C LEU A 154 -6.55 0.37 -13.60
N ASP A 155 -5.68 1.33 -13.32
CA ASP A 155 -4.41 1.52 -14.03
C ASP A 155 -3.50 0.30 -13.88
N ALA A 156 -3.41 -0.28 -12.68
CA ALA A 156 -2.64 -1.51 -12.45
C ALA A 156 -3.22 -2.71 -13.22
N LEU A 157 -4.55 -2.81 -13.32
CA LEU A 157 -5.21 -3.84 -14.14
C LEU A 157 -4.94 -3.64 -15.64
N ASP A 158 -4.92 -2.40 -16.10
CA ASP A 158 -4.59 -2.07 -17.50
C ASP A 158 -3.13 -2.41 -17.79
N GLN A 159 -2.20 -2.04 -16.90
CA GLN A 159 -0.79 -2.45 -17.01
C GLN A 159 -0.64 -3.97 -17.02
N ALA A 160 -1.38 -4.71 -16.18
CA ALA A 160 -1.36 -6.16 -16.16
C ALA A 160 -1.90 -6.77 -17.47
N ALA A 161 -2.87 -6.13 -18.11
CA ALA A 161 -3.44 -6.59 -19.38
C ALA A 161 -2.57 -6.23 -20.60
N GLU A 162 -1.83 -5.13 -20.53
CA GLU A 162 -1.11 -4.55 -21.67
C GLU A 162 0.39 -4.90 -21.69
N THR A 163 1.00 -5.21 -20.55
CA THR A 163 2.43 -5.58 -20.49
C THR A 163 2.65 -7.08 -20.71
N LEU A 164 3.86 -7.44 -21.16
CA LEU A 164 4.27 -8.84 -21.31
C LEU A 164 4.31 -9.54 -19.94
N ILE A 165 4.95 -8.91 -18.95
CA ILE A 165 5.03 -9.40 -17.56
C ILE A 165 3.63 -9.63 -16.98
N GLY A 166 2.71 -8.70 -17.22
CA GLY A 166 1.34 -8.83 -16.77
C GLY A 166 0.62 -10.04 -17.37
N ARG A 167 0.75 -10.24 -18.68
CA ARG A 167 0.06 -11.31 -19.42
C ARG A 167 0.66 -12.70 -19.22
N GLU A 168 1.96 -12.80 -19.03
CA GLU A 168 2.67 -14.09 -18.92
C GLU A 168 2.92 -14.52 -17.47
N CYS A 169 3.03 -13.57 -16.54
CA CYS A 169 3.33 -13.88 -15.14
C CYS A 169 2.15 -13.54 -14.20
N VAL A 170 1.71 -12.29 -14.17
CA VAL A 170 0.79 -11.79 -13.13
C VAL A 170 -0.63 -12.37 -13.29
N LEU A 171 -1.26 -12.16 -14.45
CA LEU A 171 -2.64 -12.61 -14.68
C LEU A 171 -2.78 -14.15 -14.64
N PRO A 172 -1.86 -14.94 -15.23
CA PRO A 172 -1.88 -16.39 -15.08
C PRO A 172 -1.74 -16.86 -13.62
N ALA A 173 -0.87 -16.21 -12.82
CA ALA A 173 -0.74 -16.53 -11.40
C ALA A 173 -2.05 -16.25 -10.63
N LEU A 174 -2.68 -15.10 -10.86
CA LEU A 174 -3.96 -14.75 -10.20
C LEU A 174 -5.11 -15.67 -10.60
N LEU A 175 -5.09 -16.24 -11.81
CA LEU A 175 -6.06 -17.24 -12.26
C LEU A 175 -5.72 -18.68 -11.82
N GLY A 176 -4.58 -18.89 -11.16
CA GLY A 176 -4.10 -20.24 -10.79
C GLY A 176 -3.67 -21.08 -12.00
N LEU A 177 -3.39 -20.45 -13.14
CA LEU A 177 -2.89 -21.11 -14.35
C LEU A 177 -1.38 -21.39 -14.28
N THR A 178 -0.67 -20.66 -13.42
CA THR A 178 0.75 -20.85 -13.15
C THR A 178 0.94 -21.44 -11.77
N GLN A 179 1.76 -22.49 -11.67
CA GLN A 179 2.21 -23.05 -10.40
C GLN A 179 3.65 -22.61 -10.13
N PRO A 180 4.02 -22.32 -8.87
CA PRO A 180 5.39 -22.02 -8.53
C PRO A 180 6.26 -23.25 -8.70
N VAL A 181 7.43 -23.06 -9.33
CA VAL A 181 8.42 -24.11 -9.51
C VAL A 181 9.58 -23.81 -8.59
N VAL A 182 9.84 -24.73 -7.67
CA VAL A 182 10.97 -24.65 -6.73
C VAL A 182 12.18 -25.31 -7.37
N ALA A 183 13.22 -24.53 -7.65
CA ALA A 183 14.47 -25.05 -8.19
C ALA A 183 15.30 -25.77 -7.12
N THR A 184 15.72 -27.00 -7.39
CA THR A 184 16.39 -27.87 -6.41
C THR A 184 17.69 -27.27 -5.87
N GLU A 185 18.62 -26.85 -6.73
CA GLU A 185 19.93 -26.35 -6.29
C GLU A 185 19.83 -25.03 -5.49
N PRO A 186 19.05 -24.01 -5.90
CA PRO A 186 18.78 -22.85 -5.05
C PRO A 186 18.12 -23.20 -3.71
N TYR A 187 17.20 -24.18 -3.70
CA TYR A 187 16.52 -24.61 -2.49
C TYR A 187 17.48 -25.23 -1.48
N GLU A 188 18.34 -26.15 -1.91
CA GLU A 188 19.32 -26.81 -1.04
C GLU A 188 20.26 -25.79 -0.40
N ARG A 189 20.81 -24.85 -1.19
CA ARG A 189 21.66 -23.76 -0.68
C ARG A 189 20.95 -22.88 0.34
N ALA A 190 19.69 -22.53 0.08
CA ALA A 190 18.91 -21.70 1.00
C ALA A 190 18.51 -22.46 2.28
N ALA A 191 18.24 -23.76 2.18
CA ALA A 191 17.94 -24.61 3.33
C ALA A 191 19.16 -24.74 4.26
N GLU A 192 20.35 -24.95 3.70
CA GLU A 192 21.61 -24.97 4.45
C GLU A 192 21.85 -23.65 5.20
N ARG A 193 21.66 -22.52 4.50
CA ARG A 193 21.70 -21.19 5.13
C ARG A 193 20.69 -21.09 6.28
N ALA A 194 19.43 -21.48 6.03
CA ALA A 194 18.34 -21.30 6.98
C ALA A 194 18.54 -22.08 8.29
N ALA A 195 19.23 -23.23 8.25
CA ALA A 195 19.57 -24.02 9.43
C ALA A 195 20.42 -23.25 10.45
N GLY A 196 21.25 -22.31 9.99
CA GLY A 196 22.09 -21.45 10.84
C GLY A 196 21.38 -20.26 11.46
N LEU A 197 20.14 -19.96 11.05
CA LEU A 197 19.44 -18.71 11.38
C LEU A 197 18.55 -18.80 12.62
N GLY A 198 18.53 -19.94 13.33
CA GLY A 198 17.66 -20.15 14.49
C GLY A 198 16.17 -20.06 14.15
N LEU A 199 15.81 -20.44 12.93
CA LEU A 199 14.45 -20.60 12.43
C LEU A 199 13.96 -22.02 12.73
N ASN A 200 12.65 -22.22 12.95
CA ASN A 200 12.08 -23.57 13.02
C ASN A 200 11.97 -24.20 11.62
N GLU A 201 11.74 -25.52 11.56
CA GLU A 201 11.67 -26.27 10.29
C GLU A 201 10.72 -25.66 9.26
N ARG A 202 9.53 -25.21 9.68
CA ARG A 202 8.53 -24.59 8.80
C ARG A 202 8.98 -23.23 8.26
N GLN A 203 9.69 -22.46 9.06
CA GLN A 203 10.26 -21.17 8.67
C GLN A 203 11.45 -21.36 7.71
N GLN A 204 12.28 -22.38 7.96
CA GLN A 204 13.38 -22.75 7.06
C GLN A 204 12.85 -23.19 5.69
N GLU A 205 11.84 -24.06 5.68
CA GLU A 205 11.14 -24.49 4.46
C GLU A 205 10.55 -23.30 3.71
N ALA A 206 9.85 -22.40 4.41
CA ALA A 206 9.26 -21.21 3.80
C ALA A 206 10.31 -20.28 3.17
N LEU A 207 11.45 -20.06 3.83
CA LEU A 207 12.56 -19.27 3.30
C LEU A 207 13.16 -19.93 2.06
N ALA A 208 13.51 -21.21 2.17
CA ALA A 208 14.18 -21.95 1.10
C ALA A 208 13.31 -22.07 -0.15
N SER A 209 12.02 -22.39 0.01
CA SER A 209 11.08 -22.47 -1.12
C SER A 209 10.85 -21.11 -1.78
N ALA A 210 10.71 -20.04 -0.99
CA ALA A 210 10.54 -18.69 -1.55
C ALA A 210 11.78 -18.21 -2.30
N TYR A 211 12.98 -18.43 -1.76
CA TYR A 211 14.24 -18.05 -2.40
C TYR A 211 14.50 -18.81 -3.72
N ALA A 212 14.01 -20.04 -3.80
CA ALA A 212 14.22 -20.95 -4.92
C ALA A 212 13.11 -20.91 -5.98
N THR A 213 12.18 -19.97 -5.88
CA THR A 213 11.05 -19.82 -6.82
C THR A 213 11.17 -18.51 -7.59
N ASP A 214 11.19 -18.58 -8.92
CA ASP A 214 11.35 -17.39 -9.78
C ASP A 214 10.05 -16.60 -10.01
N SER A 215 8.89 -17.19 -9.71
CA SER A 215 7.57 -16.59 -9.96
C SER A 215 6.97 -15.96 -8.69
N PHE A 216 6.27 -16.76 -7.88
CA PHE A 216 5.64 -16.30 -6.64
C PHE A 216 5.65 -17.43 -5.62
N TRP A 217 5.74 -17.09 -4.33
CA TRP A 217 5.58 -18.08 -3.26
C TRP A 217 4.68 -17.53 -2.16
N LEU A 218 3.75 -18.36 -1.68
CA LEU A 218 2.77 -17.96 -0.68
C LEU A 218 3.15 -18.54 0.68
N VAL A 219 3.55 -17.68 1.60
CA VAL A 219 3.85 -18.06 2.98
C VAL A 219 2.67 -17.74 3.88
N GLN A 220 2.01 -18.77 4.39
CA GLN A 220 0.93 -18.63 5.37
C GLN A 220 1.45 -18.89 6.79
N GLY A 221 1.03 -18.05 7.74
CA GLY A 221 1.35 -18.28 9.16
C GLY A 221 0.37 -17.55 10.08
N PRO A 222 -0.12 -18.18 11.16
CA PRO A 222 -0.90 -17.52 12.21
C PRO A 222 -0.20 -16.27 12.81
N PRO A 223 -0.92 -15.45 13.58
CA PRO A 223 -0.30 -14.37 14.35
C PRO A 223 0.83 -14.91 15.25
N GLY A 224 1.94 -14.18 15.33
CA GLY A 224 3.07 -14.54 16.20
C GLY A 224 4.04 -15.61 15.67
N THR A 225 3.81 -16.22 14.50
CA THR A 225 4.70 -17.29 13.98
C THR A 225 6.00 -16.82 13.35
N GLY A 226 6.41 -15.56 13.58
CA GLY A 226 7.69 -15.04 13.10
C GLY A 226 7.81 -14.85 11.59
N LYS A 227 6.69 -14.65 10.87
CA LYS A 227 6.69 -14.37 9.41
C LYS A 227 7.65 -13.23 9.02
N THR A 228 7.68 -12.17 9.84
CA THR A 228 8.57 -11.01 9.62
C THR A 228 10.04 -11.41 9.68
N ARG A 229 10.41 -12.39 10.50
CA ARG A 229 11.78 -12.91 10.58
C ARG A 229 12.15 -13.71 9.33
N VAL A 230 11.21 -14.52 8.81
CA VAL A 230 11.39 -15.21 7.53
C VAL A 230 11.56 -14.21 6.39
N LEU A 231 10.71 -13.18 6.33
CA LEU A 231 10.80 -12.10 5.34
C LEU A 231 12.17 -11.41 5.40
N ALA A 232 12.66 -11.05 6.59
CA ALA A 232 13.93 -10.37 6.74
C ALA A 232 15.12 -11.20 6.23
N HIS A 233 15.20 -12.47 6.61
CA HIS A 233 16.27 -13.35 6.13
C HIS A 233 16.14 -13.70 4.64
N LEU A 234 14.92 -13.76 4.10
CA LEU A 234 14.70 -13.91 2.66
C LEU A 234 15.20 -12.66 1.91
N ALA A 235 14.87 -11.46 2.39
CA ALA A 235 15.32 -10.22 1.79
C ALA A 235 16.85 -10.11 1.82
N GLU A 236 17.48 -10.39 2.96
CA GLU A 236 18.95 -10.48 3.09
C GLU A 236 19.54 -11.44 2.05
N ALA A 237 19.03 -12.67 1.96
CA ALA A 237 19.54 -13.67 1.01
C ALA A 237 19.39 -13.23 -0.46
N LEU A 238 18.30 -12.57 -0.83
CA LEU A 238 18.08 -12.04 -2.17
C LEU A 238 19.01 -10.86 -2.48
N VAL A 239 19.23 -9.96 -1.51
CA VAL A 239 20.18 -8.84 -1.67
C VAL A 239 21.61 -9.36 -1.83
N GLU A 240 22.02 -10.36 -1.05
CA GLU A 240 23.33 -11.01 -1.22
C GLU A 240 23.48 -11.72 -2.58
N ARG A 241 22.37 -12.17 -3.19
CA ARG A 241 22.33 -12.67 -4.58
C ARG A 241 22.47 -11.55 -5.62
N GLY A 242 22.55 -10.30 -5.20
CA GLY A 242 22.67 -9.13 -6.06
C GLY A 242 21.33 -8.59 -6.57
N GLU A 243 20.21 -8.97 -5.94
CA GLU A 243 18.88 -8.52 -6.33
C GLU A 243 18.44 -7.25 -5.63
N ARG A 244 17.54 -6.51 -6.27
CA ARG A 244 16.83 -5.38 -5.66
C ARG A 244 15.49 -5.88 -5.13
N VAL A 245 15.27 -5.72 -3.83
CA VAL A 245 14.08 -6.22 -3.14
C VAL A 245 13.13 -5.07 -2.83
N LEU A 246 11.88 -5.16 -3.31
CA LEU A 246 10.79 -4.28 -2.91
C LEU A 246 9.96 -4.93 -1.81
N VAL A 247 9.93 -4.33 -0.62
CA VAL A 247 9.05 -4.73 0.47
C VAL A 247 7.85 -3.79 0.51
N THR A 248 6.64 -4.35 0.44
CA THR A 248 5.39 -3.58 0.46
C THR A 248 4.35 -4.23 1.39
N ALA A 249 3.46 -3.42 1.94
CA ALA A 249 2.34 -3.86 2.76
C ALA A 249 1.20 -2.82 2.73
N PHE A 250 0.04 -3.20 3.26
CA PHE A 250 -1.13 -2.31 3.32
C PHE A 250 -0.96 -1.16 4.33
N THR A 251 -0.14 -1.33 5.38
CA THR A 251 0.04 -0.32 6.43
C THR A 251 1.51 0.05 6.62
N HIS A 252 1.79 1.31 6.96
CA HIS A 252 3.14 1.78 7.26
C HIS A 252 3.75 1.02 8.43
N ARG A 253 2.99 0.74 9.48
CA ARG A 253 3.42 -0.08 10.62
C ARG A 253 3.94 -1.47 10.19
N ALA A 254 3.31 -2.11 9.21
CA ALA A 254 3.76 -3.41 8.73
C ALA A 254 5.10 -3.30 7.97
N ILE A 255 5.27 -2.24 7.16
CA ILE A 255 6.52 -1.94 6.47
C ILE A 255 7.63 -1.64 7.48
N ASN A 256 7.38 -0.75 8.45
CA ASN A 256 8.38 -0.36 9.44
C ASN A 256 8.82 -1.56 10.29
N ASN A 257 7.88 -2.44 10.68
CA ASN A 257 8.21 -3.68 11.38
C ASN A 257 9.09 -4.63 10.55
N ALA A 258 8.83 -4.73 9.24
CA ALA A 258 9.66 -5.53 8.34
C ALA A 258 11.09 -4.97 8.25
N LEU A 259 11.22 -3.65 8.05
CA LEU A 259 12.51 -2.97 7.93
C LEU A 259 13.30 -2.99 9.24
N ASN A 260 12.67 -2.73 10.40
CA ASN A 260 13.31 -2.87 11.71
C ASN A 260 13.77 -4.31 11.99
N THR A 261 12.97 -5.29 11.56
CA THR A 261 13.38 -6.69 11.70
C THR A 261 14.59 -7.00 10.82
N LEU A 262 14.63 -6.46 9.59
CA LEU A 262 15.78 -6.58 8.70
C LEU A 262 17.03 -5.94 9.31
N ALA A 263 16.96 -4.67 9.74
CA ALA A 263 18.07 -3.95 10.36
C ALA A 263 18.63 -4.70 11.59
N ARG A 264 17.76 -5.32 12.39
CA ARG A 264 18.17 -6.13 13.55
C ARG A 264 18.85 -7.46 13.20
N VAL A 265 18.37 -8.17 12.17
CA VAL A 265 18.89 -9.51 11.85
C VAL A 265 20.02 -9.49 10.81
N ALA A 266 20.08 -8.44 10.00
CA ALA A 266 21.04 -8.25 8.91
C ALA A 266 21.46 -6.77 8.81
N PRO A 267 22.19 -6.22 9.79
CA PRO A 267 22.52 -4.79 9.85
C PRO A 267 23.31 -4.26 8.65
N GLU A 268 24.06 -5.13 7.98
CA GLU A 268 24.85 -4.79 6.79
C GLU A 268 24.02 -4.74 5.50
N THR A 269 22.74 -5.15 5.54
CA THR A 269 21.85 -5.10 4.38
C THR A 269 21.33 -3.68 4.21
N PRO A 270 21.68 -2.96 3.12
CA PRO A 270 21.18 -1.62 2.88
C PRO A 270 19.67 -1.64 2.66
N ALA A 271 18.96 -0.74 3.32
CA ALA A 271 17.52 -0.59 3.20
C ALA A 271 17.13 0.88 3.25
N VAL A 272 16.13 1.25 2.45
CA VAL A 272 15.56 2.60 2.40
C VAL A 272 14.04 2.51 2.46
N LYS A 273 13.41 3.29 3.35
CA LYS A 273 11.96 3.48 3.41
C LYS A 273 11.56 4.60 2.46
N ILE A 274 10.70 4.29 1.50
CA ILE A 274 10.10 5.30 0.63
C ILE A 274 8.75 5.75 1.19
N GLY A 275 8.53 7.06 1.21
CA GLY A 275 7.29 7.72 1.61
C GLY A 275 7.51 8.78 2.67
N ASP A 276 6.42 9.43 3.05
CA ASP A 276 6.42 10.53 4.01
C ASP A 276 7.18 10.20 5.31
N ALA A 277 8.06 11.10 5.73
CA ALA A 277 8.89 10.94 6.93
C ALA A 277 8.07 10.76 8.21
N ARG A 278 6.86 11.33 8.27
CA ARG A 278 5.92 11.17 9.40
C ARG A 278 5.42 9.74 9.55
N ARG A 279 5.58 8.91 8.52
CA ARG A 279 5.16 7.51 8.50
C ARG A 279 6.35 6.56 8.65
N ALA A 280 7.55 7.11 8.81
CA ALA A 280 8.78 6.40 9.11
C ALA A 280 9.09 6.36 10.62
N ASP A 281 8.09 6.63 11.47
CA ASP A 281 8.21 6.53 12.91
C ASP A 281 8.76 5.16 13.33
N ASP A 282 9.62 5.17 14.35
CA ASP A 282 10.35 4.02 14.88
C ASP A 282 11.32 3.32 13.91
N LEU A 283 11.86 4.01 12.89
CA LEU A 283 12.94 3.50 12.00
C LEU A 283 14.28 4.21 12.26
N PRO A 284 14.97 3.98 13.39
CA PRO A 284 16.21 4.70 13.72
C PRO A 284 17.40 4.33 12.82
N GLU A 285 17.42 3.10 12.29
CA GLU A 285 18.57 2.52 11.57
C GLU A 285 18.37 2.50 10.05
N VAL A 286 17.20 2.94 9.56
CA VAL A 286 16.84 2.84 8.14
C VAL A 286 16.57 4.23 7.59
N GLU A 287 17.27 4.59 6.52
CA GLU A 287 17.08 5.87 5.84
C GLU A 287 15.65 5.98 5.30
N ASN A 288 15.07 7.19 5.37
CA ASN A 288 13.79 7.50 4.76
C ASN A 288 13.95 8.57 3.69
N VAL A 289 13.34 8.33 2.53
CA VAL A 289 13.24 9.27 1.43
C VAL A 289 11.78 9.42 1.00
N GLU A 290 11.38 10.58 0.50
CA GLU A 290 9.99 10.81 0.09
C GLU A 290 9.66 10.16 -1.26
N HIS A 291 10.65 10.07 -2.14
CA HIS A 291 10.48 9.61 -3.51
C HIS A 291 11.51 8.56 -3.92
N PHE A 292 11.12 7.67 -4.84
CA PHE A 292 11.95 6.53 -5.28
C PHE A 292 13.21 6.97 -6.04
N ASP A 293 13.21 8.12 -6.68
CA ASP A 293 14.39 8.67 -7.38
C ASP A 293 15.47 9.20 -6.42
N GLN A 294 15.16 9.27 -5.12
CA GLN A 294 16.07 9.68 -4.06
C GLN A 294 16.72 8.48 -3.33
N SER A 295 16.27 7.23 -3.61
CA SER A 295 16.76 6.00 -2.97
C SER A 295 17.91 5.34 -3.72
#